data_AF-A0A5F2G7P2-F1
#
_entry.id   AF-A0A5F2G7P2-F1
#
_cell.length_a   1.000
_cell.length_b   1.000
_cell.length_c   1.000
_cell.angle_alpha   90.00
_cell.angle_beta   90.00
_cell.angle_gamma   90.00
#
_symmetry.space_group_name_H-M   'P 1'
#
loop_
_entity.id
_entity.type
_entity.pdbx_description
1 polymer ?
#
loop_
_entity_poly.entity_id
_entity_poly.type
_entity_poly.pdbx_seq_one_letter_code
_entity_poly.pdbx_strand_id
1 'polypeptide(L)' 'MEQRALILIEGHRANGPLYVRAAQRLGLCPITLSADPTQYDYLAAEKLEAIQVDSGNLDALIRECSRLNV' A
#
# COMPACT_ATOMS: atom_id res chain seq x y z
N MET A 1 8.78 -8.08 -17.93
CA MET A 1 7.74 -7.09 -17.63
C MET A 1 8.21 -6.36 -16.40
N GLU A 2 8.31 -5.04 -16.42
CA GLU A 2 8.54 -4.27 -15.19
C GLU A 2 7.28 -4.37 -14.35
N GLN A 3 7.40 -4.93 -13.15
CA GLN A 3 6.28 -5.06 -12.24
C GLN A 3 6.08 -3.68 -11.60
N ARG A 4 4.91 -3.09 -11.87
CA ARG A 4 4.60 -1.71 -11.47
C ARG A 4 3.82 -1.73 -10.18
N ALA A 5 4.26 -0.95 -9.20
CA ALA A 5 3.54 -0.83 -7.94
C ALA A 5 2.60 0.37 -7.92
N LEU A 6 1.48 0.20 -7.22
CA LEU A 6 0.68 1.32 -6.71
C LEU A 6 0.96 1.43 -5.22
N ILE A 7 1.56 2.54 -4.80
CA ILE A 7 1.81 2.83 -3.39
C ILE A 7 0.66 3.68 -2.86
N LEU A 8 -0.06 3.15 -1.86
CA LEU A 8 -1.10 3.88 -1.12
C LEU A 8 -0.48 4.37 0.19
N ILE A 9 -0.57 5.67 0.46
CA ILE A 9 -0.17 6.25 1.74
C ILE A 9 -1.45 6.38 2.57
N GLU A 10 -1.49 5.60 3.64
CA GLU A 10 -2.68 5.28 4.43
C GLU A 10 -3.80 4.58 3.64
N GLY A 11 -4.74 4.04 4.40
CA GLY A 11 -5.94 3.41 3.88
C GLY A 11 -7.19 4.15 4.32
N HIS A 12 -8.31 3.69 3.80
CA HIS A 12 -9.61 4.08 4.31
C HIS A 12 -10.60 2.94 4.11
N ARG A 13 -11.41 2.65 5.14
CA ARG A 13 -12.22 1.43 5.21
C ARG A 13 -13.28 1.34 4.10
N ALA A 14 -13.73 2.47 3.57
CA ALA A 14 -14.76 2.49 2.52
C ALA A 14 -14.18 2.35 1.09
N ASN A 15 -13.18 3.16 0.74
CA ASN A 15 -12.67 3.28 -0.63
C ASN A 15 -11.28 2.64 -0.83
N GLY A 16 -10.53 2.35 0.23
CA GLY A 16 -9.26 1.61 0.16
C GLY A 16 -9.37 0.32 -0.66
N PRO A 17 -10.37 -0.56 -0.40
CA PRO A 17 -10.58 -1.77 -1.19
C PRO A 17 -10.82 -1.49 -2.69
N LEU A 18 -11.43 -0.36 -3.04
CA LEU A 18 -11.71 -0.01 -4.43
C LEU A 18 -10.42 0.33 -5.20
N TYR A 19 -9.49 1.05 -4.58
CA TYR A 19 -8.19 1.36 -5.17
C TYR A 19 -7.34 0.11 -5.38
N VAL A 20 -7.30 -0.77 -4.37
CA VAL A 20 -6.57 -2.04 -4.45
C VAL A 20 -7.11 -2.89 -5.60
N ARG A 21 -8.42 -3.11 -5.65
CA ARG A 21 -9.04 -3.95 -6.68
C ARG A 21 -8.82 -3.35 -8.08
N ALA A 22 -8.84 -2.02 -8.21
CA ALA A 22 -8.52 -1.37 -9.47
C ALA A 22 -7.06 -1.62 -9.87
N ALA A 23 -6.11 -1.51 -8.94
CA ALA A 23 -4.70 -1.77 -9.18
C ALA A 23 -4.43 -3.22 -9.62
N GLN A 24 -5.03 -4.20 -8.93
CA GLN A 24 -4.94 -5.61 -9.31
C GLN A 24 -5.48 -5.87 -10.73
N ARG A 25 -6.61 -5.25 -11.09
CA ARG A 25 -7.19 -5.36 -12.45
C ARG A 25 -6.30 -4.76 -13.54
N LEU A 26 -5.46 -3.79 -13.18
CA LEU A 26 -4.46 -3.18 -14.06
C LEU A 26 -3.12 -3.95 -14.06
N GLY A 27 -3.01 -5.06 -13.32
CA GLY A 27 -1.78 -5.82 -13.18
C GLY A 27 -0.70 -5.12 -12.35
N LEU A 28 -1.09 -4.17 -11.49
CA LEU A 28 -0.20 -3.50 -10.55
C LEU A 28 -0.09 -4.28 -9.23
N CYS A 29 1.02 -4.09 -8.53
CA CYS A 29 1.22 -4.58 -7.16
C CYS A 29 0.84 -3.48 -6.15
N PRO A 30 -0.30 -3.59 -5.46
CA PRO A 30 -0.69 -2.63 -4.45
C PRO A 30 0.16 -2.82 -3.20
N ILE A 31 0.76 -1.74 -2.69
CA ILE A 31 1.53 -1.70 -1.45
C ILE A 31 0.97 -0.56 -0.60
N THR A 32 0.61 -0.84 0.64
CA THR A 32 0.09 0.19 1.57
C THR A 32 1.18 0.58 2.57
N LEU A 33 1.53 1.86 2.61
CA LEU A 33 2.34 2.45 3.68
C LEU A 33 1.38 3.03 4.72
N SER A 34 1.43 2.58 5.98
CA SER A 34 0.52 3.07 7.02
C SER A 34 1.19 3.11 8.39
N ALA A 35 0.79 4.06 9.24
CA ALA A 35 1.20 4.09 10.64
C ALA A 35 0.70 2.86 11.43
N ASP A 36 -0.46 2.33 11.04
CA ASP A 36 -1.05 1.12 11.62
C ASP A 36 -1.87 0.35 10.58
N PRO A 37 -1.24 -0.58 9.83
CA PRO A 37 -1.91 -1.41 8.85
C PRO A 37 -3.05 -2.27 9.43
N THR A 38 -3.05 -2.54 10.74
CA THR A 38 -4.04 -3.41 11.37
C THR A 38 -5.43 -2.79 11.44
N GLN A 39 -5.55 -1.48 11.20
CA GLN A 39 -6.83 -0.77 11.18
C GLN A 39 -7.67 -1.03 9.91
N TYR A 40 -7.09 -1.75 8.95
CA TYR A 40 -7.65 -2.01 7.63
C TYR A 40 -7.76 -3.52 7.36
N ASP A 41 -8.83 -4.15 7.84
CA ASP A 41 -9.07 -5.59 7.70
C ASP A 41 -8.97 -6.12 6.25
N TYR A 42 -9.26 -5.26 5.26
CA TYR A 42 -9.15 -5.62 3.85
C TYR A 42 -7.71 -5.94 3.42
N LEU A 43 -6.69 -5.37 4.08
CA LEU A 43 -5.29 -5.68 3.80
C LEU A 43 -4.99 -7.16 4.09
N ALA A 44 -5.48 -7.66 5.23
CA ALA A 44 -5.35 -9.07 5.58
C ALA A 44 -6.24 -9.97 4.72
N ALA A 45 -7.49 -9.56 4.48
CA ALA A 45 -8.45 -10.33 3.69
C ALA A 45 -7.99 -10.55 2.24
N GLU A 46 -7.36 -9.54 1.64
CA GLU A 46 -6.87 -9.58 0.26
C GLU A 46 -5.38 -9.96 0.16
N LYS A 47 -4.72 -10.31 1.29
CA LYS A 47 -3.29 -10.65 1.37
C LYS A 47 -2.38 -9.60 0.73
N LEU A 48 -2.69 -8.34 0.98
CA LEU A 48 -1.96 -7.20 0.41
C LEU A 48 -0.71 -6.91 1.21
N GLU A 49 0.31 -6.43 0.51
CA GLU A 49 1.52 -5.96 1.15
C GLU A 49 1.24 -4.63 1.87
N ALA A 50 1.58 -4.60 3.15
CA ALA A 50 1.49 -3.40 3.97
C ALA A 50 2.77 -3.22 4.78
N ILE A 51 3.35 -2.03 4.69
CA ILE A 51 4.57 -1.64 5.39
C ILE A 51 4.17 -0.62 6.45
N GLN A 52 4.51 -0.93 7.70
CA GLN A 52 4.30 -0.01 8.80
C GLN A 52 5.35 1.10 8.76
N VAL A 53 4.92 2.36 8.67
CA VAL A 53 5.80 3.53 8.60
C VAL A 53 5.09 4.75 9.19
N ASP A 54 5.84 5.69 9.77
CA ASP A 54 5.30 6.98 10.16
C ASP A 54 4.87 7.77 8.91
N SER A 55 3.57 7.73 8.62
CA SER A 55 2.97 8.42 7.46
C SER A 55 2.94 9.95 7.58
N GLY A 56 3.20 10.48 8.78
CA GLY A 56 3.42 11.91 9.00
C GLY A 56 4.84 12.37 8.62
N ASN A 57 5.76 11.43 8.36
CA ASN A 57 7.16 11.71 8.07
C ASN A 57 7.52 11.41 6.61
N LEU A 58 7.68 12.46 5.82
CA LEU A 58 8.02 12.36 4.40
C LEU A 58 9.35 11.62 4.15
N ASP A 59 10.37 11.84 4.98
CA ASP A 59 11.67 11.17 4.82
C ASP A 59 11.55 9.66 5.09
N ALA A 60 10.66 9.27 6.01
CA ALA A 60 10.37 7.86 6.26
C ALA A 60 9.65 7.23 5.05
N LEU A 61 8.68 7.93 4.47
CA LEU A 61 7.98 7.47 3.25
C LEU A 61 8.94 7.31 2.06
N ILE A 62 9.79 8.30 1.80
CA ILE A 62 10.78 8.24 0.72
C ILE A 62 11.74 7.06 0.92
N ARG A 63 12.20 6.84 2.16
CA ARG A 63 13.10 5.75 2.50
C ARG A 63 12.49 4.39 2.21
N GLU A 64 11.25 4.16 2.62
CA GLU A 64 10.58 2.88 2.36
C GLU A 64 10.30 2.70 0.87
N CYS A 65 9.80 3.73 0.17
CA CYS A 65 9.63 3.68 -1.28
C CYS A 65 10.93 3.35 -2.03
N SER A 66 12.07 3.89 -1.58
CA SER A 66 13.38 3.67 -2.20
C SER A 66 13.92 2.24 -1.99
N ARG A 67 13.37 1.49 -1.03
CA ARG A 67 13.78 0.11 -0.71
C ARG A 67 12.88 -0.93 -1.37
N LEU A 68 11.78 -0.51 -1.98
CA LEU A 68 10.88 -1.40 -2.71
C LEU A 68 11.58 -1.92 -3.96
N ASN A 69 11.67 -3.24 -4.06
CA ASN A 69 12.05 -3.92 -5.29
C ASN A 69 10.77 -4.44 -5.94
N VAL A 70 10.29 -3.69 -6.93
CA VAL A 70 9.06 -3.96 -7.69
C VAL A 70 9.37 -4.25 -9.14
#